data_AF-A0A9W7DTM8-F1
#
_entry.id   AF-A0A9W7DTM8-F1
#
_cell.length_a   1.000
_cell.length_b   1.000
_cell.length_c   1.000
_cell.angle_alpha   90.00
_cell.angle_beta   90.00
_cell.angle_gamma   90.00
#
_symmetry.space_group_name_H-M   'P 1'
#
loop_
_entity.id
_entity.type
_entity.pdbx_description
1 polymer ?
#
loop_
_entity_poly.entity_id
_entity_poly.type
_entity_poly.pdbx_seq_one_letter_code
_entity_poly.pdbx_strand_id
1 'polypeptide(L)'
;MTRSGKSKPSGSGGSCGQAIKAWEAKNEAVAEEADVVKLYAQVPPISKLDNSLNTLKNCEHLSLSTNCIDRISINLNGLPKLRILALGRNVIKRIEKLEDLAESLEQLWISYNQITTLDGLADLKNLQILYISNNNIKSWAELDKLASLPALKDILLVGNPIYADYEKREDARVEVLRHLPNLMKIDGQMVKPSEKEAALAPAE
;
A
#
# COMPACT_ATOMS: atom_id res chain seq x y z
N MET A 1 -13.94 38.57 28.06
CA MET A 1 -13.35 38.32 26.73
C MET A 1 -11.87 38.08 26.90
N THR A 2 -11.39 36.87 26.61
CA THR A 2 -10.08 36.59 25.96
C THR A 2 -9.96 35.07 25.80
N ARG A 3 -10.25 34.58 24.60
CA ARG A 3 -9.95 33.20 24.19
C ARG A 3 -8.43 33.08 24.04
N SER A 4 -7.77 32.27 24.86
CA SER A 4 -6.41 31.83 24.56
C SER A 4 -6.46 30.86 23.38
N GLY A 5 -6.11 31.34 22.19
CA GLY A 5 -5.85 30.48 21.05
C GLY A 5 -4.62 29.63 21.34
N LYS A 6 -4.81 28.34 21.60
CA LYS A 6 -3.74 27.36 21.51
C LYS A 6 -3.36 27.26 20.04
N SER A 7 -2.28 27.94 19.65
CA SER A 7 -1.60 27.72 18.38
C SER A 7 -1.24 26.23 18.30
N LYS A 8 -1.76 25.54 17.28
CA LYS A 8 -1.24 24.21 16.91
C LYS A 8 0.26 24.34 16.67
N PRO A 9 1.10 23.40 17.14
CA PRO A 9 2.50 23.40 16.75
C PRO A 9 2.54 23.14 15.24
N SER A 10 2.85 24.17 14.46
CA SER A 10 3.23 24.04 13.06
C SER A 10 4.65 23.47 13.00
N GLY A 11 4.81 22.21 13.40
CA GLY A 11 6.02 21.47 13.06
C GLY A 11 5.94 21.20 11.56
N SER A 12 6.77 21.87 10.76
CA SER A 12 6.92 21.51 9.35
C SER A 12 7.38 20.06 9.30
N GLY A 13 6.50 19.14 8.87
CA GLY A 13 6.89 17.76 8.61
C GLY A 13 8.07 17.71 7.63
N GLY A 14 8.84 16.63 7.67
CA GLY A 14 9.94 16.43 6.73
C GLY A 14 9.46 16.43 5.29
N SER A 15 10.26 16.95 4.37
CA SER A 15 9.98 16.89 2.94
C SER A 15 10.64 15.66 2.30
N CYS A 16 10.09 15.20 1.17
CA CYS A 16 10.73 14.11 0.41
C CYS A 16 12.10 14.55 -0.09
N GLY A 17 12.25 15.80 -0.53
CA GLY A 17 13.54 16.35 -0.97
C GLY A 17 14.62 16.35 0.13
N GLN A 18 14.25 16.62 1.39
CA GLN A 18 15.18 16.52 2.52
C GLN A 18 15.57 15.06 2.79
N ALA A 19 14.59 14.15 2.77
CA ALA A 19 14.82 12.72 2.96
C ALA A 19 15.72 12.13 1.86
N ILE A 20 15.51 12.53 0.61
CA ILE A 20 16.36 12.13 -0.52
C ILE A 20 17.80 12.59 -0.30
N LYS A 21 18.04 13.87 0.01
CA LYS A 21 19.40 14.37 0.27
C LYS A 21 20.08 13.66 1.44
N ALA A 22 19.34 13.36 2.51
CA ALA A 22 19.86 12.61 3.64
C ALA A 22 20.18 11.16 3.25
N TRP A 23 19.36 10.54 2.40
CA TRP A 23 19.62 9.22 1.83
C TRP A 23 20.88 9.25 0.95
N GLU A 24 21.04 10.23 0.07
CA GLU A 24 22.22 10.37 -0.79
C GLU A 24 23.50 10.50 0.04
N ALA A 25 23.50 11.38 1.04
CA ALA A 25 24.63 11.58 1.94
C ALA A 25 24.99 10.31 2.73
N LYS A 26 23.98 9.55 3.17
CA LYS A 26 24.18 8.31 3.93
C LYS A 26 24.73 7.16 3.08
N ASN A 27 24.31 7.08 1.81
CA ASN A 27 24.66 5.97 0.93
C ASN A 27 25.82 6.32 -0.03
N GLU A 28 26.31 7.56 0.01
CA GLU A 28 27.33 8.09 -0.91
C GLU A 28 26.96 7.83 -2.38
N ALA A 29 25.68 8.03 -2.71
CA ALA A 29 25.08 7.67 -4.00
C ALA A 29 24.13 8.76 -4.51
N VAL A 30 23.87 8.75 -5.82
CA VAL A 30 22.90 9.63 -6.48
C VAL A 30 21.54 8.95 -6.51
N ALA A 31 20.52 9.55 -5.91
CA ALA A 31 19.21 8.91 -5.77
C ALA A 31 18.47 8.73 -7.11
N GLU A 32 18.70 9.63 -8.07
CA GLU A 32 18.14 9.54 -9.43
C GLU A 32 18.59 8.26 -10.16
N GLU A 33 19.79 7.76 -9.86
CA GLU A 33 20.40 6.60 -10.52
C GLU A 33 20.15 5.28 -9.77
N ALA A 34 19.67 5.35 -8.52
CA ALA A 34 19.53 4.19 -7.65
C ALA A 34 18.27 3.37 -7.93
N ASP A 35 18.41 2.04 -7.98
CA ASP A 35 17.27 1.12 -8.13
C ASP A 35 16.43 1.01 -6.85
N VAL A 36 17.04 1.26 -5.68
CA VAL A 36 16.39 1.10 -4.38
C VAL A 36 16.62 2.33 -3.51
N VAL A 37 15.53 3.04 -3.20
CA VAL A 37 15.55 4.24 -2.36
C VAL A 37 14.68 4.03 -1.14
N LYS A 38 15.30 4.14 0.05
CA LYS A 38 14.66 3.83 1.35
C LYS A 38 14.56 5.08 2.21
N LEU A 39 13.41 5.74 2.14
CA LEU A 39 13.04 6.95 2.89
C LEU A 39 12.12 6.61 4.08
N TYR A 40 12.34 5.47 4.74
CA TYR A 40 11.55 5.06 5.89
C TYR A 40 12.03 5.77 7.17
N ALA A 41 11.13 5.92 8.16
CA ALA A 41 11.45 6.44 9.50
C ALA A 41 12.21 7.78 9.51
N GLN A 42 11.75 8.75 8.73
CA GLN A 42 12.41 10.06 8.65
C GLN A 42 12.23 10.87 9.94
N VAL A 43 13.21 11.73 10.23
CA VAL A 43 13.19 12.66 11.36
C VAL A 43 13.57 14.05 10.85
N PRO A 44 12.63 15.01 10.74
CA PRO A 44 11.19 14.87 11.00
C PRO A 44 10.48 13.92 10.01
N PRO A 45 9.36 13.29 10.40
CA PRO A 45 8.64 12.36 9.54
C PRO A 45 8.04 13.06 8.33
N ILE A 46 8.01 12.38 7.18
CA ILE A 46 7.35 12.90 5.99
C ILE A 46 5.84 12.90 6.22
N SER A 47 5.21 14.08 6.17
CA SER A 47 3.76 14.20 6.33
C SER A 47 3.03 14.45 5.01
N LYS A 48 3.73 14.98 4.00
CA LYS A 48 3.17 15.30 2.70
C LYS A 48 4.16 14.91 1.61
N LEU A 49 3.69 14.16 0.61
CA LEU A 49 4.51 13.86 -0.55
C LEU A 49 4.67 15.13 -1.41
N ASP A 50 5.87 15.33 -1.92
CA ASP A 50 6.22 16.43 -2.81
C ASP A 50 6.93 15.94 -4.08
N ASN A 51 6.99 16.80 -5.10
CA ASN A 51 7.47 16.46 -6.43
C ASN A 51 8.96 16.08 -6.48
N SER A 52 9.74 16.19 -5.39
CA SER A 52 11.11 15.69 -5.36
C SER A 52 11.17 14.17 -5.57
N LEU A 53 10.10 13.41 -5.28
CA LEU A 53 10.06 11.97 -5.59
C LEU A 53 10.17 11.68 -7.09
N ASN A 54 9.68 12.58 -7.97
CA ASN A 54 9.74 12.40 -9.42
C ASN A 54 11.15 12.56 -10.00
N THR A 55 12.16 12.79 -9.17
CA THR A 55 13.58 12.76 -9.57
C THR A 55 14.17 11.35 -9.57
N LEU A 56 13.50 10.37 -8.93
CA LEU A 56 14.02 9.00 -8.75
C LEU A 56 13.79 8.13 -10.00
N LYS A 57 14.33 8.54 -11.15
CA LYS A 57 14.00 7.97 -12.48
C LYS A 57 14.31 6.49 -12.63
N ASN A 58 15.35 6.00 -11.94
CA ASN A 58 15.73 4.58 -11.97
C ASN A 58 15.11 3.73 -10.84
N CYS A 59 14.42 4.35 -9.88
CA CYS A 59 13.98 3.65 -8.69
C CYS A 59 12.94 2.58 -9.00
N GLU A 60 13.29 1.33 -8.75
CA GLU A 60 12.41 0.16 -8.82
C GLU A 60 11.75 -0.16 -7.48
N HIS A 61 12.39 0.22 -6.36
CA HIS A 61 11.86 0.02 -5.01
C HIS A 61 11.97 1.30 -4.18
N LEU A 62 10.81 1.92 -3.93
CA LEU A 62 10.67 3.08 -3.05
C LEU A 62 10.03 2.69 -1.73
N SER A 63 10.74 2.91 -0.63
CA SER A 63 10.19 2.75 0.73
C SER A 63 9.96 4.10 1.39
N LEU A 64 8.71 4.36 1.76
CA LEU A 64 8.23 5.53 2.49
C LEU A 64 7.56 5.13 3.82
N SER A 65 7.86 3.91 4.29
CA SER A 65 7.19 3.33 5.46
C SER A 65 7.59 4.02 6.77
N THR A 66 6.74 3.97 7.80
CA THR A 66 7.00 4.61 9.10
C THR A 66 7.21 6.12 8.95
N ASN A 67 6.23 6.79 8.39
CA ASN A 67 6.18 8.25 8.28
C ASN A 67 4.78 8.73 8.76
N CYS A 68 4.37 9.94 8.39
CA CYS A 68 3.06 10.50 8.72
C CYS A 68 2.27 10.91 7.46
N ILE A 69 2.47 10.19 6.36
CA ILE A 69 1.80 10.48 5.08
C ILE A 69 0.31 10.18 5.23
N ASP A 70 -0.55 11.16 4.95
CA ASP A 70 -2.01 11.04 5.03
C ASP A 70 -2.68 10.78 3.69
N ARG A 71 -1.99 11.11 2.59
CA ARG A 71 -2.46 10.91 1.23
C ARG A 71 -1.32 10.89 0.20
N ILE A 72 -1.59 10.26 -0.95
CA ILE A 72 -0.72 10.32 -2.12
C ILE A 72 -1.08 11.61 -2.88
N SER A 73 -0.45 12.72 -2.50
CA SER A 73 -0.84 14.08 -2.97
C SER A 73 -0.20 14.54 -4.28
N ILE A 74 0.62 13.71 -4.92
CA ILE A 74 1.35 14.05 -6.15
C ILE A 74 1.08 13.00 -7.23
N ASN A 75 1.30 13.39 -8.49
CA ASN A 75 1.38 12.42 -9.58
C ASN A 75 2.75 11.71 -9.50
N LEU A 76 2.74 10.40 -9.77
CA LEU A 76 3.91 9.52 -9.66
C LEU A 76 4.54 9.17 -11.01
N ASN A 77 4.17 9.89 -12.07
CA ASN A 77 4.67 9.68 -13.43
C ASN A 77 6.19 9.88 -13.61
N GLY A 78 6.89 10.46 -12.64
CA GLY A 78 8.36 10.54 -12.62
C GLY A 78 9.06 9.28 -12.13
N LEU A 79 8.31 8.22 -11.81
CA LEU A 79 8.80 6.94 -11.30
C LEU A 79 8.50 5.78 -12.28
N PRO A 80 8.94 5.86 -13.55
CA PRO A 80 8.49 4.95 -14.61
C PRO A 80 8.90 3.49 -14.39
N LYS A 81 9.94 3.24 -13.58
CA LYS A 81 10.46 1.89 -13.29
C LYS A 81 9.98 1.33 -11.95
N LEU A 82 9.12 2.04 -11.22
CA LEU A 82 8.77 1.64 -9.86
C LEU A 82 7.93 0.37 -9.84
N ARG A 83 8.50 -0.70 -9.28
CA ARG A 83 7.88 -2.03 -9.14
C ARG A 83 7.38 -2.28 -7.73
N ILE A 84 8.06 -1.75 -6.73
CA ILE A 84 7.75 -1.95 -5.31
C ILE A 84 7.55 -0.59 -4.62
N LEU A 85 6.34 -0.37 -4.11
CA LEU A 85 6.01 0.82 -3.31
C LEU A 85 5.62 0.41 -1.89
N ALA A 86 6.44 0.82 -0.91
CA ALA A 86 6.21 0.50 0.50
C ALA A 86 5.80 1.75 1.31
N LEU A 87 4.50 1.83 1.62
CA LEU A 87 3.82 2.90 2.36
C LEU A 87 3.30 2.46 3.73
N GLY A 88 3.79 1.35 4.27
CA GLY A 88 3.29 0.81 5.54
C GLY A 88 3.57 1.74 6.73
N ARG A 89 2.74 1.66 7.79
CA ARG A 89 2.85 2.52 8.99
C ARG A 89 2.84 4.02 8.64
N ASN A 90 1.75 4.44 8.01
CA ASN A 90 1.43 5.83 7.72
C ASN A 90 0.00 6.12 8.22
N VAL A 91 -0.61 7.23 7.78
CA VAL A 91 -2.00 7.60 8.13
C VAL A 91 -2.87 7.75 6.88
N ILE A 92 -2.57 6.97 5.84
CA ILE A 92 -3.26 7.00 4.54
C ILE A 92 -4.68 6.47 4.69
N LYS A 93 -5.65 7.21 4.15
CA LYS A 93 -7.08 6.85 4.23
C LYS A 93 -7.66 6.31 2.92
N ARG A 94 -7.05 6.66 1.80
CA ARG A 94 -7.52 6.31 0.45
C ARG A 94 -6.33 6.01 -0.44
N ILE A 95 -6.53 5.05 -1.33
CA ILE A 95 -5.61 4.77 -2.43
C ILE A 95 -6.06 5.66 -3.58
N GLU A 96 -5.21 6.60 -3.98
CA GLU A 96 -5.43 7.54 -5.07
C GLU A 96 -4.09 7.74 -5.79
N LYS A 97 -4.12 8.17 -7.06
CA LYS A 97 -2.91 8.54 -7.82
C LYS A 97 -1.95 7.40 -8.15
N LEU A 98 -2.39 6.14 -7.97
CA LEU A 98 -1.59 4.98 -8.36
C LEU A 98 -1.77 4.61 -9.84
N GLU A 99 -2.76 5.19 -10.53
CA GLU A 99 -2.95 5.01 -11.98
C GLU A 99 -1.71 5.38 -12.81
N ASP A 100 -0.90 6.34 -12.32
CA ASP A 100 0.38 6.72 -12.92
C ASP A 100 1.42 5.58 -12.94
N LEU A 101 1.22 4.55 -12.11
CA LEU A 101 2.08 3.38 -11.97
C LEU A 101 1.45 2.10 -12.53
N ALA A 102 0.34 2.21 -13.26
CA ALA A 102 -0.41 1.06 -13.78
C ALA A 102 0.44 0.09 -14.60
N GLU A 103 1.39 0.63 -15.37
CA GLU A 103 2.26 -0.13 -16.26
C GLU A 103 3.46 -0.79 -15.55
N SER A 104 3.82 -0.36 -14.33
CA SER A 104 5.07 -0.76 -13.67
C SER A 104 4.92 -1.41 -12.31
N LEU A 105 3.88 -1.07 -11.53
CA LEU A 105 3.79 -1.49 -10.14
C LEU A 105 3.41 -2.97 -10.00
N GLU A 106 4.26 -3.73 -9.31
CA GLU A 106 4.08 -5.16 -9.06
C GLU A 106 3.76 -5.46 -7.60
N GLN A 107 4.23 -4.63 -6.67
CA GLN A 107 4.04 -4.85 -5.24
C GLN A 107 3.66 -3.55 -4.53
N LEU A 108 2.55 -3.60 -3.80
CA LEU A 108 2.08 -2.51 -2.96
C LEU A 108 2.04 -2.97 -1.50
N TRP A 109 2.89 -2.37 -0.66
CA TRP A 109 2.91 -2.65 0.79
C TRP A 109 2.37 -1.44 1.54
N ILE A 110 1.11 -1.50 1.97
CA ILE A 110 0.39 -0.37 2.57
C ILE A 110 -0.29 -0.74 3.89
N SER A 111 0.25 -1.75 4.57
CA SER A 111 -0.23 -2.22 5.87
C SER A 111 -0.07 -1.17 6.98
N TYR A 112 -0.89 -1.24 8.03
CA TYR A 112 -0.90 -0.25 9.14
C TYR A 112 -1.17 1.18 8.63
N ASN A 113 -2.32 1.35 7.99
CA ASN A 113 -2.87 2.63 7.56
C ASN A 113 -4.35 2.71 8.01
N GLN A 114 -5.14 3.62 7.44
CA GLN A 114 -6.56 3.83 7.77
C GLN A 114 -7.46 3.61 6.54
N ILE A 115 -7.05 2.75 5.61
CA ILE A 115 -7.73 2.55 4.32
C ILE A 115 -9.06 1.81 4.53
N THR A 116 -10.13 2.34 3.95
CA THR A 116 -11.48 1.75 4.03
C THR A 116 -11.97 1.13 2.73
N THR A 117 -11.42 1.55 1.58
CA THR A 117 -11.81 1.05 0.26
C THR A 117 -10.59 0.70 -0.60
N LEU A 118 -10.78 -0.22 -1.54
CA LEU A 118 -9.78 -0.69 -2.50
C LEU A 118 -9.91 -0.01 -3.88
N ASP A 119 -10.59 1.15 -3.91
CA ASP A 119 -10.67 1.98 -5.10
C ASP A 119 -9.28 2.44 -5.55
N GLY A 120 -9.10 2.68 -6.86
CA GLY A 120 -7.81 3.12 -7.42
C GLY A 120 -6.78 2.01 -7.61
N LEU A 121 -7.12 0.75 -7.33
CA LEU A 121 -6.25 -0.41 -7.62
C LEU A 121 -6.59 -1.11 -8.93
N ALA A 122 -7.79 -0.92 -9.49
CA ALA A 122 -8.29 -1.68 -10.63
C ALA A 122 -7.43 -1.58 -11.91
N ASP A 123 -6.71 -0.47 -12.08
CA ASP A 123 -5.86 -0.22 -13.26
C ASP A 123 -4.46 -0.85 -13.14
N LEU A 124 -4.06 -1.34 -11.96
CA LEU A 124 -2.73 -1.88 -11.71
C LEU A 124 -2.59 -3.32 -12.21
N LYS A 125 -2.64 -3.52 -13.53
CA LYS A 125 -2.73 -4.86 -14.14
C LYS A 125 -1.52 -5.76 -13.86
N ASN A 126 -0.37 -5.17 -13.54
CA ASN A 126 0.87 -5.86 -13.17
C ASN A 126 1.00 -6.14 -11.67
N LEU A 127 0.04 -5.70 -10.84
CA LEU A 127 0.09 -5.90 -9.39
C LEU A 127 -0.03 -7.39 -9.03
N GLN A 128 1.03 -7.92 -8.43
CA GLN A 128 1.16 -9.32 -8.03
C GLN A 128 0.99 -9.51 -6.52
N ILE A 129 1.42 -8.53 -5.73
CA ILE A 129 1.46 -8.61 -4.26
C ILE A 129 0.79 -7.37 -3.66
N LEU A 130 -0.24 -7.60 -2.84
CA LEU A 130 -0.92 -6.55 -2.09
C LEU A 130 -0.89 -6.84 -0.59
N TYR A 131 -0.10 -6.07 0.15
CA TYR A 131 -0.03 -6.18 1.60
C TYR A 131 -0.77 -5.02 2.27
N ILE A 132 -1.98 -5.29 2.75
CA ILE A 132 -2.89 -4.29 3.32
C ILE A 132 -3.38 -4.65 4.73
N SER A 133 -2.64 -5.48 5.47
CA SER A 133 -2.95 -5.80 6.86
C SER A 133 -3.13 -4.57 7.75
N ASN A 134 -3.94 -4.69 8.79
CA ASN A 134 -4.17 -3.64 9.78
C ASN A 134 -4.62 -2.32 9.12
N ASN A 135 -5.68 -2.42 8.32
CA ASN A 135 -6.43 -1.30 7.77
C ASN A 135 -7.90 -1.43 8.21
N ASN A 136 -8.81 -0.67 7.60
CA ASN A 136 -10.23 -0.62 7.94
C ASN A 136 -11.12 -1.19 6.82
N ILE A 137 -10.66 -2.19 6.08
CA ILE A 137 -11.47 -2.87 5.05
C ILE A 137 -12.52 -3.74 5.75
N LYS A 138 -13.80 -3.52 5.46
CA LYS A 138 -14.92 -4.20 6.15
C LYS A 138 -15.81 -5.04 5.25
N SER A 139 -15.83 -4.76 3.95
CA SER A 139 -16.79 -5.34 3.02
C SER A 139 -16.09 -6.26 2.03
N TRP A 140 -16.68 -7.42 1.78
CA TRP A 140 -16.27 -8.36 0.74
C TRP A 140 -16.37 -7.76 -0.67
N ALA A 141 -17.30 -6.83 -0.90
CA ALA A 141 -17.42 -6.10 -2.17
C ALA A 141 -16.17 -5.27 -2.52
N GLU A 142 -15.31 -4.97 -1.54
CA GLU A 142 -14.02 -4.32 -1.83
C GLU A 142 -13.07 -5.27 -2.55
N LEU A 143 -13.13 -6.58 -2.29
CA LEU A 143 -12.29 -7.58 -2.93
C LEU A 143 -12.72 -7.80 -4.39
N ASP A 144 -14.01 -7.66 -4.71
CA ASP A 144 -14.51 -7.73 -6.09
C ASP A 144 -13.82 -6.71 -7.02
N LYS A 145 -13.41 -5.55 -6.48
CA LYS A 145 -12.67 -4.52 -7.22
C LYS A 145 -11.31 -5.03 -7.70
N LEU A 146 -10.72 -5.98 -6.97
CA LEU A 146 -9.45 -6.62 -7.30
C LEU A 146 -9.60 -7.81 -8.26
N ALA A 147 -10.81 -8.32 -8.48
CA ALA A 147 -11.03 -9.49 -9.34
C ALA A 147 -10.59 -9.26 -10.80
N SER A 148 -10.51 -7.99 -11.22
CA SER A 148 -10.03 -7.58 -12.55
C SER A 148 -8.49 -7.50 -12.68
N LEU A 149 -7.75 -7.85 -11.62
CA LEU A 149 -6.28 -7.83 -11.60
C LEU A 149 -5.73 -9.21 -11.97
N PRO A 150 -5.25 -9.43 -13.21
CA PRO A 150 -4.89 -10.76 -13.70
C PRO A 150 -3.61 -11.32 -13.05
N ALA A 151 -2.73 -10.44 -12.55
CA ALA A 151 -1.44 -10.82 -12.00
C ALA A 151 -1.47 -11.06 -10.47
N LEU A 152 -2.56 -10.71 -9.78
CA LEU A 152 -2.63 -10.73 -8.32
C LEU A 152 -2.57 -12.16 -7.77
N LYS A 153 -1.56 -12.44 -6.94
CA LYS A 153 -1.25 -13.80 -6.45
C LYS A 153 -1.10 -13.90 -4.94
N ASP A 154 -0.63 -12.84 -4.28
CA ASP A 154 -0.41 -12.80 -2.83
C ASP A 154 -1.15 -11.60 -2.23
N ILE A 155 -2.00 -11.85 -1.24
CA ILE A 155 -2.70 -10.81 -0.50
C ILE A 155 -2.56 -11.02 1.00
N LEU A 156 -2.33 -9.95 1.76
CA LEU A 156 -2.30 -9.97 3.22
C LEU A 156 -3.37 -9.03 3.78
N LEU A 157 -4.41 -9.60 4.38
CA LEU A 157 -5.61 -8.91 4.88
C LEU A 157 -5.73 -8.93 6.41
N VAL A 158 -4.92 -9.72 7.12
CA VAL A 158 -4.91 -9.81 8.61
C VAL A 158 -5.11 -8.46 9.28
N GLY A 159 -5.97 -8.40 10.30
CA GLY A 159 -6.21 -7.19 11.08
C GLY A 159 -7.11 -6.16 10.38
N ASN A 160 -7.77 -6.53 9.29
CA ASN A 160 -8.90 -5.78 8.74
C ASN A 160 -10.23 -6.32 9.32
N PRO A 161 -11.23 -5.44 9.55
CA PRO A 161 -12.55 -5.88 10.02
C PRO A 161 -13.33 -6.80 9.06
N ILE A 162 -12.86 -7.01 7.83
CA ILE A 162 -13.46 -7.97 6.88
C ILE A 162 -13.54 -9.40 7.45
N TYR A 163 -12.68 -9.74 8.41
CA TYR A 163 -12.72 -11.03 9.11
C TYR A 163 -13.54 -11.02 10.40
N ALA A 164 -14.22 -9.92 10.74
CA ALA A 164 -14.92 -9.78 12.02
C ALA A 164 -16.03 -10.81 12.24
N ASP A 165 -16.68 -11.24 11.15
CA ASP A 165 -17.79 -12.19 11.20
C ASP A 165 -17.34 -13.67 11.16
N TYR A 166 -16.03 -13.93 11.11
CA TYR A 166 -15.47 -15.28 10.99
C TYR A 166 -14.75 -15.69 12.26
N GLU A 167 -15.25 -16.74 12.92
CA GLU A 167 -14.59 -17.34 14.10
C GLU A 167 -13.31 -18.10 13.71
N LYS A 168 -13.35 -18.79 12.57
CA LYS A 168 -12.24 -19.58 12.05
C LYS A 168 -11.63 -18.91 10.85
N ARG A 169 -10.29 -18.91 10.82
CA ARG A 169 -9.54 -18.26 9.76
C ARG A 169 -9.65 -19.02 8.44
N GLU A 170 -9.84 -20.33 8.50
CA GLU A 170 -10.02 -21.21 7.35
C GLU A 170 -11.27 -20.81 6.55
N ASP A 171 -12.38 -20.58 7.25
CA ASP A 171 -13.65 -20.19 6.62
C ASP A 171 -13.53 -18.81 5.95
N ALA A 172 -12.86 -17.86 6.62
CA ALA A 172 -12.60 -16.53 6.06
C ALA A 172 -11.72 -16.59 4.80
N ARG A 173 -10.78 -17.52 4.73
CA ARG A 173 -9.89 -17.70 3.57
C ARG A 173 -10.64 -18.29 2.38
N VAL A 174 -11.58 -19.22 2.61
CA VAL A 174 -12.49 -19.70 1.56
C VAL A 174 -13.30 -18.54 1.02
N GLU A 175 -13.80 -17.64 1.87
CA GLU A 175 -14.52 -16.44 1.41
C GLU A 175 -13.64 -15.53 0.55
N VAL A 176 -12.39 -15.27 0.95
CA VAL A 176 -11.44 -14.51 0.11
C VAL A 176 -11.30 -15.13 -1.29
N LEU A 177 -11.25 -16.46 -1.38
CA LEU A 177 -11.14 -17.16 -2.66
C LEU A 177 -12.41 -17.10 -3.52
N ARG A 178 -13.60 -16.95 -2.91
CA ARG A 178 -14.84 -16.73 -3.68
C ARG A 178 -14.77 -15.43 -4.48
N HIS A 179 -14.17 -14.40 -3.89
CA HIS A 179 -13.96 -13.11 -4.56
C HIS A 179 -12.70 -13.08 -5.44
N LEU A 180 -11.64 -13.79 -5.04
CA LEU A 180 -10.33 -13.77 -5.69
C LEU A 180 -9.80 -15.19 -5.95
N PRO A 181 -10.39 -15.93 -6.93
CA PRO A 181 -10.15 -17.36 -7.11
C PRO A 181 -8.73 -17.71 -7.59
N ASN A 182 -8.01 -16.74 -8.17
CA ASN A 182 -6.68 -16.95 -8.74
C ASN A 182 -5.53 -16.79 -7.74
N LEU A 183 -5.82 -16.45 -6.48
CA LEU A 183 -4.78 -16.28 -5.46
C LEU A 183 -3.99 -17.58 -5.23
N MET A 184 -2.68 -17.40 -5.04
CA MET A 184 -1.74 -18.46 -4.68
C MET A 184 -1.43 -18.45 -3.19
N LYS A 185 -1.48 -17.27 -2.57
CA LYS A 185 -1.16 -17.05 -1.17
C LYS A 185 -2.13 -16.04 -0.58
N ILE A 186 -2.65 -16.38 0.58
CA ILE A 186 -3.51 -15.52 1.38
C ILE A 186 -2.85 -15.46 2.74
N ASP A 187 -2.67 -14.26 3.27
CA ASP A 187 -2.39 -14.07 4.68
C ASP A 187 -1.09 -14.72 5.18
N GLY A 188 -0.10 -14.78 4.29
CA GLY A 188 1.20 -15.41 4.56
C GLY A 188 1.24 -16.92 4.27
N GLN A 189 0.12 -17.56 3.95
CA GLN A 189 -0.02 -19.01 3.78
C GLN A 189 -0.45 -19.37 2.36
N MET A 190 0.19 -20.40 1.79
CA MET A 190 -0.18 -20.92 0.48
C MET A 190 -1.63 -21.41 0.49
N VAL A 191 -2.35 -21.13 -0.60
CA VAL A 191 -3.72 -21.62 -0.81
C VAL A 191 -3.67 -23.12 -1.07
N LYS A 192 -4.42 -23.89 -0.29
CA LYS A 192 -4.53 -25.34 -0.44
C LYS A 192 -5.57 -25.69 -1.52
N PRO A 193 -5.42 -26.83 -2.23
CA PRO A 193 -6.43 -27.29 -3.19
C PRO A 193 -7.83 -27.41 -2.58
N SER A 194 -7.94 -27.91 -1.35
CA SER A 194 -9.22 -28.04 -0.63
C SER A 194 -9.92 -26.71 -0.39
N GLU A 195 -9.17 -25.61 -0.21
CA GLU A 195 -9.76 -24.28 -0.05
C GLU A 195 -10.36 -23.78 -1.37
N LYS A 196 -9.71 -24.08 -2.50
CA LYS A 196 -10.23 -23.74 -3.83
C LYS A 196 -11.49 -24.52 -4.16
N GLU A 197 -11.50 -25.82 -3.86
CA GLU A 197 -12.69 -26.67 -4.04
C GLU A 197 -13.87 -26.15 -3.20
N ALA A 198 -13.63 -25.81 -1.93
CA ALA A 198 -14.65 -25.25 -1.05
C ALA A 198 -15.18 -23.88 -1.52
N ALA A 199 -14.33 -23.05 -2.14
CA ALA A 199 -14.74 -21.75 -2.67
C ALA A 199 -15.64 -21.87 -3.91
N LEU A 200 -15.54 -22.97 -4.68
CA LEU A 200 -16.39 -23.23 -5.84
C LEU A 200 -17.74 -23.87 -5.48
N ALA A 201 -17.84 -24.48 -4.29
CA ALA A 201 -19.09 -25.06 -3.82
C ALA A 201 -20.12 -23.96 -3.50
N PRO A 202 -21.43 -24.18 -3.78
CA PRO A 202 -22.48 -23.27 -3.36
C PRO A 202 -22.41 -23.08 -1.83
N ALA A 203 -22.63 -21.85 -1.35
CA ALA A 203 -22.80 -21.64 0.09
C ALA A 203 -24.05 -22.41 0.56
N GLU A 204 -23.87 -23.29 1.56
CA GLU A 204 -24.97 -24.01 2.22
C GLU A 204 -25.87 -23.07 3.04
#